data_AF-A0A452RBN8-F1
#
_entry.id   AF-A0A452RBN8-F1
#
_cell.length_a   1.000
_cell.length_b   1.000
_cell.length_c   1.000
_cell.angle_alpha   90.00
_cell.angle_beta   90.00
_cell.angle_gamma   90.00
#
_symmetry.space_group_name_H-M   'P 1'
#
loop_
_entity.id
_entity.type
_entity.pdbx_description
1 polymer ?
#
loop_
_entity_poly.entity_id
_entity_poly.type
_entity_poly.pdbx_seq_one_letter_code
_entity_poly.pdbx_strand_id
1 'polypeptide(L)'
;MVFLTAQLWLRSRLTDRYWRVQEVLQHARHFRGRKNRCYRLAVRAVTRAFVKCTKARRLKKRNMRTLWISRITAASQEHGLKYPAFIVNLIKHGFNL
;
A
#
# COMPACT_ATOMS: atom_id res chain seq x y z
N MET A 1 -37.45 20.43 18.72
CA MET A 1 -36.25 21.24 19.01
C MET A 1 -36.49 21.95 20.32
N VAL A 2 -35.67 21.71 21.35
CA VAL A 2 -35.81 22.39 22.63
C VAL A 2 -34.41 22.75 23.14
N PHE A 3 -33.93 23.91 22.71
CA PHE A 3 -32.78 24.60 23.31
C PHE A 3 -33.35 25.76 24.14
N LEU A 4 -33.75 25.51 25.39
CA LEU A 4 -34.41 26.51 26.24
C LEU A 4 -33.45 27.26 27.17
N THR A 5 -32.15 26.95 27.19
CA THR A 5 -31.17 27.62 28.07
C THR A 5 -29.94 28.14 27.33
N ALA A 6 -29.55 29.39 27.61
CA ALA A 6 -28.40 30.07 26.98
C ALA A 6 -27.05 29.33 27.18
N GLN A 7 -26.91 28.56 28.27
CA GLN A 7 -25.74 27.72 28.55
C GLN A 7 -25.49 26.65 27.46
N LEU A 8 -26.53 26.17 26.76
CA LEU A 8 -26.38 25.19 25.69
C LEU A 8 -25.95 25.82 24.35
N TRP A 9 -26.17 27.12 24.16
CA TRP A 9 -25.77 27.86 22.96
C TRP A 9 -24.27 28.19 22.97
N LEU A 10 -23.69 28.43 24.16
CA LEU A 10 -22.27 28.73 24.35
C LEU A 10 -21.34 27.51 24.21
N ARG A 11 -21.87 26.28 24.15
CA ARG A 11 -21.09 25.06 23.91
C ARG A 11 -21.07 24.71 22.42
N SER A 12 -20.34 25.49 21.63
CA SER A 12 -20.17 25.23 20.19
C SER A 12 -19.50 23.86 19.96
N ARG A 13 -20.19 22.97 19.24
CA ARG A 13 -19.66 21.64 18.88
C ARG A 13 -18.78 21.76 17.63
N LEU A 14 -17.45 21.85 17.82
CA LEU A 14 -16.35 21.58 16.86
C LEU A 14 -16.64 21.93 15.38
N THR A 15 -16.21 23.10 14.93
CA THR A 15 -16.31 23.59 13.54
C THR A 15 -15.45 22.81 12.53
N ASP A 16 -14.46 22.04 12.98
CA ASP A 16 -13.44 21.42 12.08
C ASP A 16 -13.72 19.95 11.74
N ARG A 17 -14.89 19.42 12.11
CA ARG A 17 -15.20 17.99 11.87
C ARG A 17 -15.29 17.67 10.38
N TYR A 18 -15.86 18.59 9.59
CA TYR A 18 -16.10 18.38 8.16
C TYR A 18 -14.77 18.17 7.41
N TRP A 19 -13.79 19.05 7.61
CA TRP A 19 -12.48 18.99 6.97
C TRP A 19 -11.73 17.70 7.28
N ARG A 20 -11.70 17.28 8.56
CA ARG A 20 -11.09 16.01 8.98
C ARG A 20 -11.72 14.77 8.33
N VAL A 21 -13.04 14.78 8.15
CA VAL A 21 -13.74 13.70 7.44
C VAL A 21 -13.39 13.72 5.96
N GLN A 22 -13.31 14.92 5.36
CA GLN A 22 -13.04 15.08 3.94
C GLN A 22 -11.62 14.63 3.56
N GLU A 23 -10.61 14.90 4.40
CA GLU A 23 -9.23 14.40 4.20
C GLU A 23 -9.19 12.87 4.12
N VAL A 24 -9.84 12.17 5.06
CA VAL A 24 -9.91 10.70 5.04
C VAL A 24 -10.68 10.19 3.83
N LEU A 25 -11.78 10.86 3.46
CA LEU A 25 -12.57 10.47 2.29
C LEU A 25 -11.83 10.72 0.98
N GLN A 26 -10.93 11.71 0.92
CA GLN A 26 -10.08 11.96 -0.25
C GLN A 26 -9.19 10.76 -0.57
N HIS A 27 -8.59 10.14 0.45
CA HIS A 27 -7.85 8.88 0.29
C HIS A 27 -8.74 7.68 -0.04
N ALA A 28 -10.04 7.77 0.29
CA ALA A 28 -10.99 6.67 0.16
C ALA A 28 -11.83 6.69 -1.14
N ARG A 29 -11.70 7.72 -1.99
CA ARG A 29 -12.59 7.96 -3.15
C ARG A 29 -12.71 6.75 -4.08
N HIS A 30 -11.61 6.05 -4.32
CA HIS A 30 -11.56 4.90 -5.24
C HIS A 30 -11.95 3.56 -4.60
N PHE A 31 -12.33 3.51 -3.31
CA PHE A 31 -12.80 2.27 -2.71
C PHE A 31 -14.21 1.89 -3.22
N ARG A 32 -14.46 0.59 -3.32
CA ARG A 32 -15.75 0.04 -3.72
C ARG A 32 -16.76 0.04 -2.56
N GLY A 33 -18.03 0.28 -2.88
CA GLY A 33 -19.16 0.21 -1.94
C GLY A 33 -19.12 1.34 -0.91
N ARG A 34 -19.72 1.14 0.27
CA ARG A 34 -19.88 2.18 1.30
C ARG A 34 -18.57 2.71 1.91
N LYS A 35 -17.43 2.09 1.61
CA LYS A 35 -16.10 2.47 2.13
C LYS A 35 -15.59 3.80 1.56
N ASN A 36 -16.14 4.28 0.44
CA ASN A 36 -15.80 5.58 -0.14
C ASN A 36 -16.68 6.74 0.34
N ARG A 37 -17.78 6.47 1.06
CA ARG A 37 -18.76 7.46 1.51
C ARG A 37 -18.88 7.53 3.03
N CYS A 38 -18.91 6.38 3.71
CA CYS A 38 -19.10 6.33 5.17
C CYS A 38 -17.77 6.46 5.91
N TYR A 39 -17.55 7.56 6.63
CA TYR A 39 -16.31 7.85 7.37
C TYR A 39 -15.80 6.68 8.22
N ARG A 40 -16.67 6.07 9.04
CA ARG A 40 -16.29 4.95 9.93
C ARG A 40 -15.73 3.74 9.18
N LEU A 41 -16.24 3.48 7.97
CA LEU A 41 -15.75 2.39 7.12
C LEU A 41 -14.50 2.81 6.35
N ALA A 42 -14.45 4.06 5.89
CA ALA A 42 -13.32 4.65 5.19
C ALA A 42 -12.06 4.61 6.05
N VAL A 43 -12.12 5.07 7.32
CA VAL A 43 -10.98 5.04 8.26
C VAL A 43 -10.39 3.64 8.34
N ARG A 44 -11.22 2.62 8.61
CA ARG A 44 -10.76 1.23 8.72
C ARG A 44 -10.10 0.72 7.44
N ALA A 45 -10.64 1.09 6.27
CA ALA A 45 -10.11 0.69 4.97
C ALA A 45 -8.79 1.39 4.65
N VAL A 46 -8.72 2.70 4.87
CA VAL A 46 -7.52 3.53 4.64
C VAL A 46 -6.37 3.09 5.54
N THR A 47 -6.60 2.86 6.83
CA THR A 47 -5.56 2.35 7.75
C THR A 47 -5.00 1.01 7.27
N ARG A 48 -5.86 0.08 6.85
CA ARG A 48 -5.42 -1.21 6.30
C ARG A 48 -4.64 -1.03 4.99
N ALA A 49 -5.05 -0.10 4.15
CA ALA A 49 -4.36 0.20 2.89
C ALA A 49 -2.94 0.74 3.14
N PHE A 50 -2.76 1.64 4.10
CA PHE A 50 -1.44 2.19 4.43
C PHE A 50 -0.49 1.15 5.02
N VAL A 51 -0.98 0.27 5.90
CA VAL A 51 -0.19 -0.86 6.42
C VAL A 51 0.22 -1.79 5.26
N LYS A 52 -0.73 -2.12 4.36
CA LYS A 52 -0.43 -2.95 3.19
C LYS A 52 0.57 -2.29 2.26
N CYS A 53 0.46 -0.99 1.98
CA CYS A 53 1.38 -0.25 1.13
C CYS A 53 2.81 -0.34 1.65
N THR A 54 3.00 -0.10 2.95
CA THR A 54 4.33 -0.15 3.58
C THR A 54 4.93 -1.55 3.52
N LYS A 55 4.14 -2.59 3.79
CA LYS A 55 4.58 -4.00 3.66
C LYS A 55 4.89 -4.36 2.20
N ALA A 56 4.04 -3.92 1.26
CA ALA A 56 4.16 -4.23 -0.16
C ALA A 56 5.43 -3.63 -0.78
N ARG A 57 5.93 -2.48 -0.32
CA ARG A 57 7.22 -1.93 -0.79
C ARG A 57 8.39 -2.90 -0.55
N ARG A 58 8.40 -3.60 0.59
CA ARG A 58 9.40 -4.62 0.92
C ARG A 58 9.22 -5.88 0.07
N LEU A 59 7.97 -6.33 -0.09
CA LEU A 59 7.64 -7.51 -0.90
C LEU A 59 7.93 -7.29 -2.39
N LYS A 60 7.68 -6.08 -2.92
CA LYS A 60 7.97 -5.73 -4.32
C LYS A 60 9.42 -6.01 -4.68
N LYS A 61 10.38 -5.63 -3.82
CA LYS A 61 11.80 -5.91 -4.06
C LYS A 61 12.10 -7.41 -4.15
N ARG A 62 11.48 -8.21 -3.28
CA ARG A 62 11.62 -9.69 -3.29
C ARG A 62 11.00 -10.30 -4.54
N ASN A 63 9.76 -9.91 -4.87
CA ASN A 63 9.05 -10.42 -6.04
C ASN A 63 9.79 -10.08 -7.35
N MET A 64 10.34 -8.86 -7.45
CA MET A 64 11.16 -8.47 -8.59
C MET A 64 12.43 -9.33 -8.70
N ARG A 65 13.12 -9.58 -7.59
CA ARG A 65 14.28 -10.48 -7.56
C ARG A 65 13.91 -11.88 -8.01
N THR A 66 12.82 -12.44 -7.49
CA THR A 66 12.34 -13.77 -7.90
C THR A 66 11.99 -13.81 -9.39
N LEU A 67 11.33 -12.77 -9.91
CA LEU A 67 11.01 -12.65 -11.33
C LEU A 67 12.29 -12.62 -12.19
N TRP A 68 13.30 -11.85 -11.78
CA TRP A 68 14.58 -11.80 -12.49
C TRP A 68 15.30 -13.14 -12.47
N ILE A 69 15.35 -13.82 -11.33
CA ILE A 69 15.91 -15.17 -11.23
C ILE A 69 15.18 -16.13 -12.17
N SER A 70 13.84 -16.10 -12.19
CA SER A 70 13.04 -16.95 -13.07
C SER A 70 13.33 -16.68 -14.55
N ARG A 71 13.46 -15.41 -14.94
CA ARG A 71 13.78 -15.02 -16.32
C ARG A 71 15.19 -15.47 -16.73
N ILE A 72 16.19 -15.24 -15.87
CA ILE A 72 17.56 -15.69 -16.13
C ILE A 72 17.63 -17.21 -16.18
N THR A 73 16.87 -17.90 -15.33
CA THR A 73 16.80 -19.36 -15.34
C THR A 73 16.25 -19.89 -16.66
N ALA A 74 15.15 -19.30 -17.17
CA ALA A 74 14.59 -19.68 -18.47
C ALA A 74 15.59 -19.44 -19.61
N ALA A 75 16.22 -18.26 -19.66
CA ALA A 75 17.24 -17.95 -20.68
C ALA A 75 18.46 -18.89 -20.58
N SER A 76 18.92 -19.21 -19.37
CA SER A 76 20.05 -20.15 -19.19
C SER A 76 19.70 -21.55 -19.69
N GLN A 77 18.45 -21.99 -19.45
CA GLN A 77 17.97 -23.30 -19.89
C GLN A 77 17.89 -23.42 -21.42
N GLU A 78 17.53 -22.35 -22.13
CA GLU A 78 17.58 -22.30 -23.60
C GLU A 78 19.01 -22.55 -24.12
N HIS A 79 20.03 -22.14 -23.36
CA HIS A 79 21.44 -22.38 -23.65
C HIS A 79 22.00 -23.66 -22.99
N GLY A 80 21.14 -24.53 -22.44
CA GLY A 80 21.54 -25.80 -21.82
C GLY A 80 22.22 -25.69 -20.45
N LEU A 81 22.22 -24.51 -19.82
CA LEU A 81 22.84 -24.24 -18.53
C LEU A 81 21.79 -24.06 -17.42
N LYS A 82 22.12 -24.47 -16.19
CA LYS A 82 21.28 -24.20 -15.01
C LYS A 82 21.68 -22.88 -14.37
N TYR A 83 20.70 -22.12 -13.84
CA TYR A 83 20.93 -20.82 -13.19
C TYR A 83 22.09 -20.81 -12.15
N PRO A 84 22.22 -21.80 -11.24
CA PRO A 84 23.32 -21.78 -10.27
C PRO A 84 24.71 -21.89 -10.94
N ALA A 85 24.83 -22.72 -11.98
CA ALA A 85 26.08 -22.88 -12.73
C ALA A 85 26.43 -21.58 -13.48
N PHE A 86 25.43 -20.93 -14.07
CA PHE A 86 25.59 -19.65 -14.75
C PHE A 86 26.12 -18.55 -13.81
N ILE A 87 25.51 -18.39 -12.63
CA ILE A 87 25.92 -17.38 -11.64
C ILE A 87 27.32 -17.66 -11.08
N VAL A 88 27.64 -18.92 -10.77
CA VAL A 88 28.98 -19.30 -10.28
C VAL A 88 30.06 -18.95 -11.30
N ASN A 89 29.81 -19.22 -12.58
CA ASN A 89 30.76 -18.88 -13.64
C ASN A 89 30.93 -17.36 -13.80
N LEU A 90 29.85 -16.58 -13.73
CA LEU A 90 29.93 -15.12 -13.77
C LEU A 90 30.81 -14.53 -12.65
N ILE A 91 30.60 -14.98 -11.41
CA ILE A 91 31.37 -14.51 -10.25
C ILE A 91 32.85 -14.90 -10.38
N LYS A 92 33.15 -16.13 -10.85
CA LYS A 92 34.53 -16.57 -11.10
C LYS A 92 35.26 -15.70 -12.13
N HIS A 93 34.55 -15.21 -13.13
CA HIS A 93 35.10 -14.31 -14.15
C HIS A 93 35.13 -12.82 -13.72
N GLY A 94 34.79 -12.51 -12.46
CA GLY A 94 34.88 -11.16 -11.90
C GLY A 94 33.67 -10.26 -12.17
N PHE A 95 32.60 -10.79 -12.76
CA PHE A 95 31.37 -10.03 -12.99
C PHE A 95 30.47 -10.08 -11.75
N ASN A 96 30.40 -8.98 -11.01
CA ASN A 96 29.48 -8.80 -9.88
C ASN A 96 28.25 -8.01 -10.36
N LEU A 97 27.15 -8.72 -10.66
CA LEU A 97 25.86 -8.19 -11.13
C LEU A 97 24.83 -8.12 -10.00
#